data_AF-A0A2N7C6W5-F1
#
_entry.id   AF-A0A2N7C6W5-F1
#
_cell.length_a   1.000
_cell.length_b   1.000
_cell.length_c   1.000
_cell.angle_alpha   90.00
_cell.angle_beta   90.00
_cell.angle_gamma   90.00
#
_symmetry.space_group_name_H-M   'P 1'
#
loop_
_entity.id
_entity.type
_entity.pdbx_description
1 polymer ?
#
loop_
_entity_poly.entity_id
_entity_poly.type
_entity_poly.pdbx_seq_one_letter_code
_entity_poly.pdbx_strand_id
1 'polypeptide(L)'
;MARITQVQKLENQKNYDEIVLNLFLAEGHEALTYARIAQEIGISLTTLQGYYSSTRAIRSVLHKHMLTIVIESLDFSAEDRFIQSWQSALDDEQFRYVIKLMFFHASKVKNPEQFDLSSNGEFREKMFESFGADSVRILETVVGRSMFYLTNFKQH
;
A
#
# COMPACT_ATOMS: atom_id res chain seq x y z
N MET A 1 -27.51 22.92 -2.27
CA MET A 1 -27.07 21.54 -2.56
C MET A 1 -27.99 20.59 -1.81
N ALA A 2 -28.56 19.59 -2.48
CA ALA A 2 -29.43 18.60 -1.83
C ALA A 2 -28.62 17.82 -0.78
N ARG A 3 -29.19 17.64 0.42
CA ARG A 3 -28.53 16.91 1.51
C ARG A 3 -28.60 15.42 1.18
N ILE A 4 -27.47 14.80 0.85
CA ILE A 4 -27.40 13.35 0.61
C ILE A 4 -27.73 12.59 1.89
N THR A 5 -28.32 11.41 1.76
CA THR A 5 -28.59 10.54 2.90
C THR A 5 -27.29 9.94 3.43
N GLN A 6 -27.31 9.45 4.68
CA GLN A 6 -26.15 8.77 5.26
C GLN A 6 -25.80 7.49 4.48
N VAL A 7 -26.81 6.76 4.00
CA VAL A 7 -26.63 5.56 3.17
C VAL A 7 -25.91 5.91 1.87
N GLN A 8 -26.35 6.96 1.18
CA GLN A 8 -25.73 7.39 -0.06
C GLN A 8 -24.31 7.93 0.16
N LYS A 9 -24.04 8.56 1.30
CA LYS A 9 -22.66 8.96 1.65
C LYS A 9 -21.75 7.73 1.80
N LEU A 10 -22.22 6.65 2.41
CA LEU A 10 -21.45 5.42 2.57
C LEU A 10 -21.21 4.69 1.24
N GLU A 11 -22.21 4.64 0.36
CA GLU A 11 -22.06 4.07 -1.00
C GLU A 11 -21.04 4.86 -1.82
N ASN A 12 -21.13 6.19 -1.80
CA ASN A 12 -20.17 7.06 -2.46
C ASN A 12 -18.75 6.85 -1.89
N GLN A 13 -18.61 6.73 -0.57
CA GLN A 13 -17.31 6.48 0.07
C GLN A 13 -16.69 5.19 -0.47
N LYS A 14 -17.44 4.08 -0.51
CA LYS A 14 -16.94 2.80 -1.03
C LYS A 14 -16.49 2.91 -2.50
N ASN A 15 -17.31 3.55 -3.33
CA ASN A 15 -16.98 3.76 -4.74
C ASN A 15 -15.70 4.61 -4.90
N TYR A 16 -15.56 5.67 -4.11
CA TYR A 16 -14.38 6.54 -4.16
C TYR A 16 -13.12 5.83 -3.65
N ASP A 17 -13.26 5.01 -2.62
CA ASP A 17 -12.18 4.17 -2.09
C ASP A 17 -11.67 3.19 -3.16
N GLU A 18 -12.57 2.59 -3.93
CA GLU A 18 -12.23 1.70 -5.06
C GLU A 18 -11.54 2.46 -6.20
N ILE A 19 -12.01 3.66 -6.55
CA ILE A 19 -11.35 4.51 -7.56
C ILE A 19 -9.94 4.90 -7.11
N VAL A 20 -9.76 5.27 -5.83
CA VAL A 20 -8.45 5.58 -5.24
C VAL A 20 -7.52 4.37 -5.31
N LEU A 21 -8.03 3.18 -5.04
CA LEU A 21 -7.26 1.93 -5.18
C LEU A 21 -6.84 1.69 -6.63
N ASN A 22 -7.77 1.80 -7.58
CA ASN A 22 -7.47 1.57 -9.00
C ASN A 22 -6.45 2.59 -9.53
N LEU A 23 -6.57 3.86 -9.14
CA LEU A 23 -5.61 4.90 -9.49
C LEU A 23 -4.21 4.59 -8.92
N PHE A 24 -4.15 4.11 -7.68
CA PHE A 24 -2.89 3.67 -7.08
C PHE A 24 -2.26 2.48 -7.82
N LEU A 25 -3.06 1.48 -8.19
CA LEU A 25 -2.57 0.29 -8.89
C LEU A 25 -2.13 0.60 -10.33
N ALA A 26 -2.68 1.65 -10.95
CA ALA A 26 -2.33 2.08 -12.30
C ALA A 26 -1.13 3.05 -12.33
N GLU A 27 -1.07 4.02 -11.42
CA GLU A 27 -0.15 5.16 -11.51
C GLU A 27 0.78 5.31 -10.29
N GLY A 28 0.60 4.49 -9.25
CA GLY A 28 1.36 4.56 -8.02
C GLY A 28 0.95 5.70 -7.07
N HIS A 29 1.69 5.84 -5.97
CA HIS A 29 1.28 6.73 -4.87
C HIS A 29 1.40 8.24 -5.17
N GLU A 30 2.14 8.61 -6.21
CA GLU A 30 2.35 10.01 -6.61
C GLU A 30 1.08 10.60 -7.25
N ALA A 31 0.29 9.77 -7.93
CA ALA A 31 -0.99 10.15 -8.53
C ALA A 31 -2.09 10.45 -7.49
N LEU A 32 -1.89 10.07 -6.22
CA LEU A 32 -2.88 10.21 -5.16
C LEU A 32 -2.94 11.63 -4.58
N THR A 33 -3.20 12.59 -5.45
CA THR A 33 -3.46 13.99 -5.13
C THR A 33 -4.95 14.28 -5.17
N TYR A 34 -5.41 15.28 -4.39
CA TYR A 34 -6.81 15.71 -4.44
C TYR A 34 -7.26 16.09 -5.86
N ALA A 35 -6.40 16.76 -6.61
CA ALA A 35 -6.72 17.20 -7.97
C ALA A 35 -6.95 16.01 -8.92
N ARG A 36 -6.01 15.05 -8.94
CA ARG A 36 -6.13 13.86 -9.80
C ARG A 36 -7.32 13.00 -9.43
N ILE A 37 -7.56 12.77 -8.13
CA ILE A 37 -8.68 11.95 -7.66
C ILE A 37 -10.03 12.65 -7.91
N ALA A 38 -10.12 13.96 -7.68
CA ALA A 38 -11.33 14.73 -7.98
C ALA A 38 -11.67 14.71 -9.47
N GLN A 39 -10.64 14.81 -10.32
CA GLN A 39 -10.78 14.68 -11.78
C GLN A 39 -11.25 13.28 -12.17
N GLU A 40 -10.67 12.22 -11.60
CA GLU A 40 -11.03 10.82 -11.89
C GLU A 40 -12.49 10.51 -11.49
N ILE A 41 -12.92 11.01 -10.34
CA ILE A 41 -14.29 10.81 -9.82
C ILE A 41 -15.30 11.76 -10.52
N GLY A 42 -14.85 12.89 -11.05
CA GLY A 42 -15.71 13.91 -11.64
C GLY A 42 -16.43 14.79 -10.61
N ILE A 43 -15.80 15.07 -9.46
CA ILE A 43 -16.35 15.91 -8.38
C ILE A 43 -15.45 17.11 -8.06
N SER A 44 -15.99 18.08 -7.32
CA SER A 44 -15.19 19.22 -6.86
C SER A 44 -14.18 18.82 -5.76
N LEU A 45 -13.07 19.56 -5.65
CA LEU A 45 -12.08 19.40 -4.58
C LEU A 45 -12.73 19.51 -3.19
N THR A 46 -13.62 20.48 -2.99
CA THR A 46 -14.33 20.70 -1.73
C THR A 46 -15.25 19.52 -1.39
N THR A 47 -15.89 18.92 -2.40
CA THR A 47 -16.69 17.71 -2.21
C THR A 47 -15.80 16.55 -1.77
N LEU A 48 -14.66 16.33 -2.45
CA LEU A 48 -13.71 15.27 -2.12
C LEU A 48 -13.14 15.43 -0.69
N GLN A 49 -12.87 16.66 -0.25
CA GLN A 49 -12.44 16.96 1.12
C GLN A 49 -13.48 16.58 2.18
N GLY A 50 -14.77 16.53 1.81
CA GLY A 50 -15.85 16.05 2.69
C GLY A 50 -15.86 14.52 2.90
N TYR A 51 -15.14 13.78 2.06
CA TYR A 51 -14.92 12.33 2.17
C TYR A 51 -13.54 12.02 2.76
N TYR A 52 -12.50 12.77 2.35
CA TYR A 52 -11.15 12.61 2.85
C TYR A 52 -10.64 13.91 3.47
N SER A 53 -10.38 13.91 4.78
CA SER A 53 -9.91 15.09 5.51
C SER A 53 -8.46 15.48 5.23
N SER A 54 -7.66 14.55 4.68
CA SER A 54 -6.27 14.80 4.28
C SER A 54 -5.80 13.82 3.21
N THR A 55 -4.66 14.09 2.59
CA THR A 55 -3.98 13.14 1.70
C THR A 55 -3.53 11.87 2.42
N ARG A 56 -3.30 11.93 3.74
CA ARG A 56 -3.06 10.75 4.58
C ARG A 56 -4.32 9.88 4.68
N ALA A 57 -5.50 10.50 4.83
CA ALA A 57 -6.77 9.79 4.88
C ALA A 57 -7.09 9.08 3.55
N ILE A 58 -6.71 9.65 2.41
CA ILE A 58 -6.78 8.99 1.10
C ILE A 58 -5.92 7.71 1.10
N ARG A 59 -4.66 7.83 1.53
CA ARG A 59 -3.72 6.70 1.51
C ARG A 59 -4.05 5.61 2.52
N SER A 60 -4.71 5.93 3.64
CA SER A 60 -5.09 4.91 4.63
C SER A 60 -6.09 3.89 4.10
N VAL A 61 -6.88 4.25 3.08
CA VAL A 61 -7.81 3.31 2.41
C VAL A 61 -7.06 2.14 1.76
N LEU A 62 -5.83 2.38 1.32
CA LEU A 62 -5.04 1.39 0.59
C LEU A 62 -4.49 0.28 1.49
N HIS A 63 -4.31 0.54 2.79
CA HIS A 63 -3.54 -0.34 3.68
C HIS A 63 -4.04 -1.80 3.66
N LYS A 64 -5.36 -2.00 3.68
CA LYS A 64 -5.95 -3.34 3.66
C LYS A 64 -5.68 -4.08 2.34
N HIS A 65 -5.76 -3.38 1.21
CA HIS A 65 -5.55 -3.96 -0.12
C HIS A 65 -4.07 -4.20 -0.43
N MET A 66 -3.19 -3.30 0.03
CA MET A 66 -1.74 -3.47 -0.09
C MET A 66 -1.26 -4.78 0.52
N LEU A 67 -1.81 -5.15 1.68
CA LEU A 67 -1.44 -6.38 2.36
C LEU A 67 -1.83 -7.62 1.55
N THR A 68 -3.03 -7.64 0.96
CA THR A 68 -3.47 -8.73 0.09
C THR A 68 -2.52 -8.92 -1.09
N ILE A 69 -2.14 -7.84 -1.77
CA ILE A 69 -1.19 -7.89 -2.89
C ILE A 69 0.14 -8.50 -2.46
N VAL A 70 0.66 -8.10 -1.29
CA VAL A 70 1.91 -8.64 -0.76
C VAL A 70 1.79 -10.13 -0.44
N ILE A 71 0.76 -10.53 0.31
CA ILE A 71 0.60 -11.93 0.71
C ILE A 71 0.39 -12.86 -0.50
N GLU A 72 -0.41 -12.43 -1.48
CA GLU A 72 -0.70 -13.24 -2.67
C GLU A 72 0.48 -13.37 -3.62
N SER A 73 1.44 -12.43 -3.57
CA SER A 73 2.64 -12.44 -4.42
C SER A 73 3.79 -13.29 -3.87
N LEU A 74 3.66 -13.84 -2.65
CA LEU A 74 4.77 -14.44 -1.91
C LEU A 74 4.55 -15.92 -1.57
N ASP A 75 5.62 -16.69 -1.66
CA ASP A 75 5.67 -18.10 -1.26
C ASP A 75 6.25 -18.22 0.15
N PHE A 76 5.43 -18.65 1.10
CA PHE A 76 5.81 -18.78 2.51
C PHE A 76 6.27 -20.21 2.90
N SER A 77 6.42 -21.13 1.92
CA SER A 77 6.73 -22.53 2.20
C SER A 77 8.16 -22.78 2.69
N ALA A 78 9.11 -21.94 2.28
CA ALA A 78 10.51 -22.00 2.68
C ALA A 78 11.20 -20.64 2.48
N GLU A 79 12.29 -20.37 3.20
CA GLU A 79 13.00 -19.08 3.15
C GLU A 79 13.52 -18.75 1.75
N ASP A 80 14.13 -19.72 1.05
CA ASP A 80 14.65 -19.56 -0.29
C ASP A 80 13.53 -19.23 -1.29
N ARG A 81 12.39 -19.91 -1.15
CA ARG A 81 11.18 -19.68 -1.97
C ARG A 81 10.55 -18.31 -1.69
N PHE A 82 10.54 -17.89 -0.43
CA PHE A 82 10.10 -16.55 -0.04
C PHE A 82 10.97 -15.46 -0.65
N ILE A 83 12.29 -15.59 -0.50
CA ILE A 83 13.24 -14.63 -1.06
C ILE A 83 13.13 -14.59 -2.60
N GLN A 84 13.00 -15.75 -3.25
CA GLN A 84 12.86 -15.84 -4.70
C GLN A 84 11.54 -15.25 -5.21
N SER A 85 10.42 -15.59 -4.58
CA SER A 85 9.10 -15.04 -4.92
C SER A 85 9.05 -13.54 -4.70
N TRP A 86 9.61 -13.03 -3.60
CA TRP A 86 9.73 -11.59 -3.36
C TRP A 86 10.54 -10.88 -4.45
N GLN A 87 11.69 -11.44 -4.81
CA GLN A 87 12.54 -10.86 -5.84
C GLN A 87 11.84 -10.84 -7.21
N SER A 88 11.09 -11.89 -7.53
CA SER A 88 10.31 -11.96 -8.78
C SER A 88 9.12 -11.01 -8.74
N ALA A 89 8.47 -10.84 -7.58
CA ALA A 89 7.38 -9.89 -7.39
C ALA A 89 7.83 -8.43 -7.58
N LEU A 90 9.11 -8.10 -7.38
CA LEU A 90 9.65 -6.78 -7.72
C LEU A 90 9.62 -6.48 -9.23
N ASP A 91 9.46 -7.48 -10.10
CA ASP A 91 9.24 -7.27 -11.54
C ASP A 91 7.78 -6.88 -11.85
N ASP A 92 6.84 -7.16 -10.94
CA ASP A 92 5.45 -6.70 -11.01
C ASP A 92 5.31 -5.23 -10.58
N GLU A 93 4.55 -4.45 -11.35
CA GLU A 93 4.42 -3.01 -11.12
C GLU A 93 3.58 -2.68 -9.89
N GLN A 94 2.51 -3.44 -9.64
CA GLN A 94 1.62 -3.20 -8.51
C GLN A 94 2.32 -3.52 -7.19
N PHE A 95 3.04 -4.64 -7.14
CA PHE A 95 3.87 -4.99 -5.99
C PHE A 95 4.93 -3.90 -5.74
N ARG A 96 5.60 -3.39 -6.78
CA ARG A 96 6.52 -2.25 -6.64
C ARG A 96 5.85 -0.99 -6.10
N TYR A 97 4.64 -0.66 -6.55
CA TYR A 97 3.91 0.49 -6.02
C TYR A 97 3.60 0.33 -4.54
N VAL A 98 3.24 -0.88 -4.10
CA VAL A 98 3.04 -1.21 -2.69
C VAL A 98 4.33 -0.97 -1.90
N ILE A 99 5.47 -1.51 -2.34
CA ILE A 99 6.77 -1.32 -1.69
C ILE A 99 7.18 0.16 -1.62
N LYS A 100 7.04 0.91 -2.73
CA LYS A 100 7.32 2.36 -2.76
C LYS A 100 6.45 3.13 -1.76
N LEU A 101 5.16 2.79 -1.67
CA LEU A 101 4.25 3.40 -0.72
C LEU A 101 4.63 3.08 0.73
N MET A 102 5.06 1.84 1.03
CA MET A 102 5.57 1.48 2.35
C MET A 102 6.79 2.35 2.73
N PHE A 103 7.77 2.51 1.85
CA PHE A 103 8.94 3.36 2.11
C PHE A 103 8.57 4.84 2.24
N PHE A 104 7.67 5.33 1.38
CA PHE A 104 7.17 6.70 1.48
C PHE A 104 6.53 6.95 2.85
N HIS A 105 5.64 6.06 3.31
CA HIS A 105 5.02 6.18 4.63
C HIS A 105 6.05 6.10 5.78
N ALA A 106 6.98 5.15 5.73
CA ALA A 106 8.05 5.03 6.71
C ALA A 106 8.89 6.31 6.82
N SER A 107 9.10 7.03 5.71
CA SER A 107 9.82 8.32 5.69
C SER A 107 9.04 9.51 6.28
N LYS A 108 7.71 9.39 6.45
CA LYS A 108 6.83 10.47 6.89
C LYS A 108 6.36 10.34 8.33
N VAL A 109 6.38 9.13 8.90
CA VAL A 109 5.95 8.92 10.28
C VAL A 109 6.96 9.50 11.27
N LYS A 110 6.45 10.13 12.33
CA LYS A 110 7.30 10.64 13.42
C LYS A 110 7.70 9.52 14.39
N ASN A 111 6.79 8.56 14.60
CA ASN A 111 6.98 7.40 15.46
C ASN A 111 6.64 6.11 14.68
N PRO A 112 7.43 5.02 14.81
CA PRO A 112 7.19 3.76 14.12
C PRO A 112 5.80 3.13 14.41
N GLU A 113 5.27 3.34 15.60
CA GLU A 113 3.93 2.87 16.02
C GLU A 113 2.77 3.47 15.20
N GLN A 114 3.03 4.56 14.46
CA GLN A 114 2.04 5.19 13.57
C GLN A 114 2.04 4.59 12.17
N PHE A 115 2.97 3.67 11.90
CA PHE A 115 3.13 2.93 10.66
C PHE A 115 2.66 1.50 10.88
N ASP A 116 1.33 1.33 10.91
CA ASP A 116 0.75 -0.01 10.95
C ASP A 116 0.60 -0.53 9.52
N LEU A 117 1.62 -1.25 9.05
CA LEU A 117 1.60 -1.99 7.78
C LEU A 117 0.62 -3.16 7.81
N SER A 118 0.18 -3.54 8.99
CA SER A 118 -0.63 -4.72 9.19
C SER A 118 -2.00 -4.26 9.62
N SER A 119 -3.00 -4.35 8.76
CA SER A 119 -4.36 -4.01 9.16
C SER A 119 -4.87 -4.76 10.40
N ASN A 120 -4.17 -5.82 10.88
CA ASN A 120 -4.36 -6.52 12.15
C ASN A 120 -3.13 -7.36 12.64
N GLY A 121 -1.91 -7.13 12.15
CA GLY A 121 -0.77 -8.04 12.42
C GLY A 121 -0.61 -9.23 11.49
N GLU A 122 -1.55 -9.50 10.58
CA GLU A 122 -1.61 -10.70 9.72
C GLU A 122 -0.30 -11.01 8.96
N PHE A 123 0.36 -10.01 8.35
CA PHE A 123 1.65 -10.25 7.68
C PHE A 123 2.73 -10.74 8.66
N ARG A 124 2.78 -10.09 9.84
CA ARG A 124 3.73 -10.40 10.89
C ARG A 124 3.47 -11.80 11.43
N GLU A 125 2.23 -12.13 11.71
CA GLU A 125 1.81 -13.47 12.13
C GLU A 125 2.22 -14.52 11.09
N LYS A 126 1.90 -14.31 9.81
CA LYS A 126 2.26 -15.22 8.73
C LYS A 126 3.77 -15.42 8.60
N MET A 127 4.56 -14.36 8.76
CA MET A 127 6.02 -14.47 8.80
C MET A 127 6.50 -15.30 9.99
N PHE A 128 6.01 -15.03 11.20
CA PHE A 128 6.38 -15.77 12.41
C PHE A 128 5.96 -17.24 12.36
N GLU A 129 4.78 -17.55 11.82
CA GLU A 129 4.31 -18.93 11.62
C GLU A 129 5.19 -19.69 10.62
N SER A 130 5.67 -19.02 9.58
CA SER A 130 6.43 -19.65 8.49
C SER A 130 7.92 -19.79 8.82
N PHE A 131 8.51 -18.80 9.48
CA PHE A 131 9.97 -18.68 9.65
C PHE A 131 10.43 -18.46 11.10
N GLY A 132 9.51 -18.32 12.06
CA GLY A 132 9.85 -18.19 13.48
C GLY A 132 10.82 -17.03 13.76
N ALA A 133 11.90 -17.31 14.48
CA ALA A 133 12.90 -16.33 14.87
C ALA A 133 13.66 -15.69 13.69
N ASP A 134 13.73 -16.38 12.55
CA ASP A 134 14.41 -15.89 11.34
C ASP A 134 13.62 -14.81 10.59
N SER A 135 12.33 -14.65 10.89
CA SER A 135 11.42 -13.71 10.21
C SER A 135 12.01 -12.30 10.05
N VAL A 136 12.63 -11.77 11.12
CA VAL A 136 13.20 -10.42 11.12
C VAL A 136 14.37 -10.32 10.14
N ARG A 137 15.32 -11.25 10.20
CA ARG A 137 16.48 -11.30 9.30
C ARG A 137 16.06 -11.44 7.83
N ILE A 138 15.05 -12.28 7.57
CA ILE A 138 14.50 -12.47 6.22
C ILE A 138 13.87 -11.17 5.73
N LEU A 139 13.06 -10.50 6.56
CA LEU A 139 12.46 -9.20 6.22
C LEU A 139 13.51 -8.12 5.94
N GLU A 140 14.53 -8.00 6.79
CA GLU A 140 15.66 -7.08 6.57
C GLU A 140 16.33 -7.33 5.22
N THR A 141 16.52 -8.62 4.87
CA THR A 141 17.12 -9.02 3.60
C THR A 141 16.27 -8.58 2.41
N VAL A 142 14.98 -8.91 2.39
CA VAL A 142 14.12 -8.58 1.25
C VAL A 142 13.83 -7.09 1.15
N VAL A 143 13.72 -6.38 2.28
CA VAL A 143 13.57 -4.92 2.32
C VAL A 143 14.82 -4.22 1.79
N GLY A 144 16.01 -4.66 2.18
CA GLY A 144 17.26 -4.14 1.63
C GLY A 144 17.39 -4.39 0.13
N ARG A 145 17.03 -5.60 -0.33
CA ARG A 145 16.99 -5.94 -1.76
C ARG A 145 16.00 -5.09 -2.54
N SER A 146 14.82 -4.82 -1.98
CA SER A 146 13.83 -3.91 -2.56
C SER A 146 14.41 -2.50 -2.74
N MET A 147 15.11 -1.95 -1.73
CA MET A 147 15.75 -0.64 -1.86
C MET A 147 16.79 -0.63 -2.98
N PHE A 148 17.66 -1.64 -3.06
CA PHE A 148 18.64 -1.70 -4.14
C PHE A 148 17.98 -1.87 -5.52
N TYR A 149 16.93 -2.67 -5.63
CA TYR A 149 16.16 -2.85 -6.86
C TYR A 149 15.55 -1.54 -7.36
N LEU A 150 15.06 -0.70 -6.44
CA LEU A 150 14.44 0.60 -6.77
C LEU A 150 15.47 1.71 -7.06
N THR A 151 16.77 1.40 -7.02
CA THR A 151 17.86 2.33 -7.30
C THR A 151 18.70 1.84 -8.47
N ASN A 152 19.57 2.70 -9.00
CA ASN A 152 20.52 2.31 -10.04
C ASN A 152 21.67 1.43 -9.53
N PHE A 153 21.62 0.93 -8.29
CA PHE A 153 22.70 0.17 -7.67
C PHE A 153 23.04 -1.13 -8.42
N LYS A 154 22.05 -1.75 -9.10
CA LYS A 154 22.26 -2.95 -9.92
C LYS A 154 22.76 -2.67 -11.36
N GLN A 155 22.96 -1.41 -11.77
CA GLN A 155 23.33 -1.05 -13.14
C GLN A 155 24.85 -1.05 -13.42
N HIS A 156 25.67 -1.67 -12.56
CA HIS A 156 27.11 -1.86 -12.78
C HIS A 156 27.54 -3.30 -12.52
#